data_AF-A0A1T4VNP0-F1
#
_entry.id   AF-A0A1T4VNP0-F1
#
_cell.length_a   1.000
_cell.length_b   1.000
_cell.length_c   1.000
_cell.angle_alpha   90.00
_cell.angle_beta   90.00
_cell.angle_gamma   90.00
#
_symmetry.space_group_name_H-M   'P 1'
#
loop_
_entity.id
_entity.type
_entity.pdbx_description
1 polymer ?
#
loop_
_entity_poly.entity_id
_entity_poly.type
_entity_poly.pdbx_seq_one_letter_code
_entity_poly.pdbx_strand_id
1 'polypeptide(L)' 'MQNFTERGIDCPHCGHRIRITLDTSSGDQEFYDDCPACCNAIHLNLKIDSLHKTINLFVDADDEQIF' A
#
# COMPACT_ATOMS: atom_id res chain seq x y z
N MET A 1 -16.55 -4.50 -14.18
CA MET A 1 -16.36 -5.23 -12.91
C MET A 1 -15.05 -4.74 -12.34
N GLN A 2 -15.08 -4.04 -11.22
CA GLN A 2 -13.88 -3.52 -10.57
C GLN A 2 -13.31 -4.64 -9.69
N ASN A 3 -12.03 -4.98 -9.86
CA ASN A 3 -11.37 -6.04 -9.10
C ASN A 3 -10.63 -5.40 -7.92
N PHE A 4 -11.35 -5.22 -6.81
CA PHE A 4 -10.79 -4.75 -5.56
C PHE A 4 -10.28 -5.94 -4.73
N THR A 5 -9.10 -5.82 -4.13
CA THR A 5 -8.57 -6.79 -3.17
C THR A 5 -8.21 -6.08 -1.87
N GLU A 6 -8.66 -6.64 -0.75
CA GLU A 6 -8.35 -6.10 0.57
C GLU A 6 -7.10 -6.77 1.13
N ARG A 7 -6.13 -5.98 1.59
CA ARG A 7 -4.94 -6.47 2.27
C ARG A 7 -4.81 -5.81 3.63
N GLY A 8 -4.52 -6.63 4.65
CA GLY A 8 -4.11 -6.12 5.96
C GLY A 8 -2.60 -5.89 5.97
N ILE A 9 -2.18 -4.66 6.17
CA ILE A 9 -0.77 -4.26 6.33
C ILE A 9 -0.52 -3.77 7.75
N ASP A 10 0.71 -3.89 8.21
CA ASP A 10 1.19 -3.28 9.42
C ASP A 10 1.82 -1.92 9.10
N CYS A 11 1.46 -0.92 9.90
CA CYS A 11 2.00 0.42 9.77
C CYS A 11 3.50 0.40 10.11
N PRO A 12 4.40 0.82 9.20
CA PRO A 12 5.83 0.86 9.47
C PRO A 12 6.20 1.84 10.61
N HIS A 13 5.35 2.82 10.89
CA HIS A 13 5.59 3.84 11.92
C HIS A 13 5.22 3.41 13.34
N CYS A 14 4.11 2.69 13.51
CA CYS A 14 3.57 2.36 14.85
C CYS A 14 3.26 0.87 15.05
N GLY A 15 3.36 0.04 14.01
CA GLY A 15 3.02 -1.38 14.05
C GLY A 15 1.51 -1.67 14.09
N HIS A 16 0.65 -0.65 13.95
CA HIS A 16 -0.80 -0.86 13.93
C HIS A 16 -1.24 -1.59 12.65
N ARG A 17 -2.16 -2.54 12.77
CA ARG A 17 -2.67 -3.29 11.62
C ARG A 17 -3.83 -2.55 10.96
N ILE A 18 -3.62 -2.13 9.72
CA ILE A 18 -4.58 -1.36 8.91
C ILE A 18 -5.05 -2.23 7.76
N ARG A 19 -6.29 -2.04 7.30
CA ARG A 19 -6.82 -2.71 6.09
C ARG A 19 -6.92 -1.71 4.97
N ILE A 20 -6.26 -2.01 3.86
CA ILE A 20 -6.26 -1.18 2.66
C ILE A 20 -6.95 -1.92 1.53
N THR A 21 -7.71 -1.17 0.74
CA THR A 21 -8.39 -1.68 -0.46
C THR A 21 -7.53 -1.33 -1.67
N LEU A 22 -7.02 -2.36 -2.34
CA LEU A 22 -6.22 -2.23 -3.55
C LEU A 22 -7.13 -2.41 -4.76
N ASP A 23 -7.18 -1.42 -5.64
CA ASP A 23 -7.73 -1.64 -6.98
C ASP A 23 -6.66 -2.33 -7.83
N THR A 24 -7.02 -3.42 -8.49
CA THR A 24 -6.12 -4.10 -9.44
C THR A 24 -6.53 -3.87 -10.88
N SER A 25 -7.59 -3.09 -11.11
CA SER A 25 -8.09 -2.80 -12.45
C SER A 25 -7.20 -1.83 -13.22
N SER A 26 -6.45 -0.97 -12.50
CA SER A 26 -5.69 0.12 -13.08
C SER A 26 -4.20 -0.18 -13.30
N GLY A 27 -3.73 -1.40 -13.05
CA GLY A 27 -2.32 -1.79 -13.24
C GLY A 27 -1.44 -1.46 -12.03
N ASP A 28 -0.19 -1.08 -12.26
CA ASP A 28 0.68 -0.64 -11.17
C ASP A 28 0.25 0.74 -10.65
N GLN A 29 0.24 0.89 -9.32
CA GLN A 29 -0.26 2.08 -8.66
C GLN A 29 0.59 2.41 -7.45
N GLU A 30 0.78 3.70 -7.22
CA GLU A 30 1.45 4.24 -6.05
C GLU A 30 0.55 5.28 -5.41
N PHE A 31 0.36 5.18 -4.10
CA PHE A 31 -0.49 6.08 -3.34
C PHE A 31 -0.08 6.10 -1.87
N TYR A 32 -0.57 7.12 -1.17
CA TYR A 32 -0.30 7.34 0.25
C TYR A 32 -1.59 7.16 1.04
N ASP A 33 -1.50 6.47 2.16
CA ASP A 33 -2.62 6.25 3.08
C ASP A 33 -2.18 6.60 4.51
N ASP A 34 -3.03 7.31 5.25
CA ASP A 34 -2.72 7.71 6.62
C ASP A 34 -3.08 6.62 7.63
N CYS A 35 -2.16 6.35 8.55
CA CYS A 35 -2.45 5.41 9.63
C CYS A 35 -3.51 5.99 10.59
N PRO A 36 -4.63 5.31 10.84
CA PRO A 36 -5.66 5.79 11.76
C PRO A 36 -5.19 5.79 13.23
N ALA A 37 -4.08 5.12 13.55
CA ALA A 37 -3.54 5.05 14.91
C ALA A 37 -2.48 6.12 15.20
N CYS A 38 -1.59 6.41 14.24
CA CYS A 38 -0.49 7.36 14.44
C CYS A 38 -0.52 8.58 13.51
N CYS A 39 -1.50 8.68 12.63
CA CYS A 39 -1.65 9.76 11.64
C CYS A 39 -0.40 10.02 10.78
N ASN A 40 0.46 9.02 10.60
CA ASN A 40 1.61 9.11 9.70
C ASN A 40 1.23 8.58 8.32
N ALA A 41 1.75 9.22 7.28
CA ALA A 41 1.59 8.78 5.90
C ALA A 41 2.36 7.46 5.68
N ILE A 42 1.69 6.52 5.04
CA ILE A 42 2.25 5.24 4.63
C ILE A 42 2.25 5.22 3.11
N HIS A 43 3.43 5.01 2.54
CA HIS A 43 3.59 4.88 1.11
C HIS A 43 3.28 3.43 0.70
N LEU A 44 2.32 3.28 -0.20
CA LEU A 44 1.85 2.00 -0.70
C LEU A 44 2.15 1.91 -2.19
N ASN A 45 2.99 0.95 -2.56
CA ASN A 45 3.36 0.69 -3.94
C ASN A 45 2.83 -0.68 -4.38
N LEU A 46 1.82 -0.65 -5.25
CA LEU A 46 1.18 -1.81 -5.85
C LEU A 46 1.83 -2.12 -7.20
N LYS A 47 2.49 -3.27 -7.31
CA LYS A 47 3.04 -3.81 -8.55
C LYS A 47 2.23 -5.02 -8.98
N ILE A 48 1.62 -4.94 -10.15
CA ILE A 48 0.85 -6.02 -10.76
C ILE A 48 1.68 -6.65 -11.86
N ASP A 49 2.04 -7.90 -11.69
CA ASP A 49 2.71 -8.68 -12.73
C ASP A 49 1.66 -9.46 -13.53
N SER A 50 1.39 -8.99 -14.75
CA SER A 50 0.39 -9.59 -15.64
C SER A 50 0.85 -10.93 -16.23
N LEU A 51 2.15 -11.18 -16.29
CA LEU A 51 2.74 -12.40 -16.86
C LEU A 51 2.57 -13.59 -15.92
N HIS A 52 2.84 -13.38 -14.63
CA HIS A 52 2.76 -14.39 -13.57
C HIS A 52 1.45 -14.32 -12.78
N LYS A 53 0.58 -13.35 -13.08
CA LYS A 53 -0.67 -13.06 -12.34
C LYS A 53 -0.43 -12.90 -10.83
N THR A 54 0.68 -12.27 -10.47
CA THR A 54 1.05 -12.00 -9.08
C THR A 54 0.90 -10.53 -8.75
N ILE A 55 0.53 -10.25 -7.51
CA ILE A 55 0.37 -8.89 -6.99
C ILE A 55 1.35 -8.72 -5.84
N ASN A 56 2.25 -7.76 -6.00
CA ASN A 56 3.25 -7.41 -5.01
C ASN A 56 2.88 -6.04 -4.44
N LEU A 57 2.75 -5.97 -3.12
CA LEU A 57 2.47 -4.73 -2.43
C LEU A 57 3.67 -4.42 -1.53
N PHE A 58 4.27 -3.26 -1.74
CA PHE A 58 5.34 -2.74 -0.92
C PHE A 58 4.76 -1.64 -0.04
N VAL A 59 5.14 -1.68 1.23
CA VAL A 59 4.70 -0.73 2.25
C VAL A 59 5.97 -0.08 2.78
N ASP A 60 6.04 1.24 2.64
CA ASP A 60 7.19 2.02 3.07
C ASP A 60 6.73 3.19 3.95
N ALA A 61 7.55 3.54 4.93
CA ALA A 61 7.42 4.78 5.67
C ALA A 61 8.25 5.79 4.89
N ASP A 62 7.58 6.66 4.12
CA ASP A 62 8.25 7.71 3.36
C ASP A 62 8.98 8.66 4.33
N ASP A 63 10.19 8.27 4.68
CA ASP A 63 11.18 9.05 5.43
C ASP A 63 12.07 9.69 4.36
N GLU A 64 11.48 10.58 3.55
CA GLU A 64 12.25 11.51 2.74
C GLU A 64 12.91 12.55 3.67
N GLN A 65 13.87 12.08 4.49
CA GLN A 65 14.89 12.94 5.09
C GLN A 65 15.85 13.34 3.96
N ILE A 66 15.42 14.29 3.15
CA ILE A 66 16.32 15.06 2.27
C ILE A 66 17.31 15.79 3.19
N PHE A 67 18.56 15.31 3.23
CA PHE A 67 19.71 16.07 3.73
C PHE A 67 20.32 16.92 2.61
#